data_AF-A0A3P1VZ85-F1
#
_entry.id   AF-A0A3P1VZ85-F1
#
_cell.length_a   1.000
_cell.length_b   1.000
_cell.length_c   1.000
_cell.angle_alpha   90.00
_cell.angle_beta   90.00
_cell.angle_gamma   90.00
#
_symmetry.space_group_name_H-M   'P 1'
#
loop_
_entity.id
_entity.type
_entity.pdbx_description
1 polymer ?
#
loop_
_entity_poly.entity_id
_entity_poly.type
_entity_poly.pdbx_seq_one_letter_code
_entity_poly.pdbx_strand_id
1 'polypeptide(L)'
;MGNFGDNERDEIIYRSYIEEILKPEKINIKEFEKNIEFINDNNISKRNSLKPNLRNNIFMGKHRDTGEFYYYFKSSENFVTRFILSEEAFKIFNGNNENDIVESKRLKITSTLILIYYKEMIGYYQEKAAELKIEEMYEGFEEERLKEVEKIIKEIMIFFAKVYYRHPIYEERETSKYLEYLMEKYNITDQINELEKTLNFIREIGIYQLKRKEEKEKEREEKTREKWNIIFAVIGTVIALGEIFLAVTELFLK
;
A
#
# COMPACT_ATOMS: atom_id res chain seq x y z
N MET A 1 -1.13 -36.90 5.83
CA MET A 1 0.16 -36.31 6.24
C MET A 1 0.94 -36.02 4.96
N GLY A 2 0.96 -34.77 4.49
CA GLY A 2 1.71 -34.39 3.29
C GLY A 2 3.20 -34.37 3.58
N ASN A 3 4.02 -34.80 2.62
CA ASN A 3 5.48 -34.87 2.72
C ASN A 3 6.11 -33.48 2.89
N PHE A 4 6.33 -33.05 4.14
CA PHE A 4 7.10 -31.84 4.45
C PHE A 4 8.49 -31.84 3.79
N GLY A 5 9.12 -33.02 3.64
CA GLY A 5 10.43 -33.16 3.00
C GLY A 5 10.45 -32.87 1.49
N ASP A 6 9.32 -33.02 0.80
CA ASP A 6 9.24 -32.70 -0.64
C ASP A 6 9.08 -31.19 -0.85
N ASN A 7 8.30 -30.52 0.00
CA ASN A 7 8.11 -29.07 -0.06
C ASN A 7 9.40 -28.28 0.27
N GLU A 8 10.21 -28.77 1.21
CA GLU A 8 11.48 -28.13 1.55
C GLU A 8 12.51 -28.25 0.40
N ARG A 9 12.55 -29.40 -0.27
CA ARG A 9 13.36 -29.57 -1.49
C ARG A 9 12.88 -28.66 -2.61
N ASP A 10 11.57 -28.60 -2.83
CA ASP A 10 10.97 -27.72 -3.82
C ASP A 10 11.32 -26.25 -3.51
N GLU A 11 11.28 -25.80 -2.26
CA GLU A 11 11.74 -24.46 -1.91
C GLU A 11 13.19 -24.20 -2.29
N ILE A 12 14.12 -25.10 -1.94
CA ILE A 12 15.54 -24.93 -2.26
C ILE A 12 15.72 -24.80 -3.77
N ILE A 13 15.06 -25.65 -4.55
CA ILE A 13 15.12 -25.63 -6.02
C ILE A 13 14.50 -24.36 -6.58
N TYR A 14 13.29 -23.98 -6.16
CA TYR A 14 12.61 -22.85 -6.79
C TYR A 14 13.19 -21.51 -6.35
N ARG A 15 13.75 -21.44 -5.13
CA ARG A 15 14.48 -20.27 -4.66
C ARG A 15 15.83 -20.10 -5.37
N SER A 16 16.48 -21.18 -5.83
CA SER A 16 17.74 -21.06 -6.60
C SER A 16 17.56 -20.44 -7.99
N TYR A 17 16.32 -20.30 -8.47
CA TYR A 17 16.02 -19.55 -9.70
C TYR A 17 16.04 -18.04 -9.52
N ILE A 18 16.18 -17.56 -8.28
CA ILE A 18 16.24 -16.14 -7.94
C ILE A 18 17.69 -15.82 -7.58
N GLU A 19 18.34 -15.03 -8.42
CA GLU A 19 19.72 -14.61 -8.19
C GLU A 19 19.77 -13.44 -7.20
N GLU A 20 18.88 -12.46 -7.42
CA GLU A 20 18.81 -11.26 -6.60
C GLU A 20 17.37 -10.77 -6.45
N ILE A 21 17.06 -10.27 -5.26
CA ILE A 21 15.82 -9.56 -4.96
C ILE A 21 16.17 -8.09 -4.91
N LEU A 22 15.68 -7.31 -5.87
CA LEU A 22 15.85 -5.87 -5.83
C LEU A 22 14.73 -5.25 -4.99
N LYS A 23 15.11 -4.32 -4.12
CA LYS A 23 14.18 -3.67 -3.20
C LYS A 23 13.06 -2.95 -3.98
N PRO A 24 11.85 -2.85 -3.40
CA PRO A 24 10.76 -2.07 -3.98
C PRO A 24 11.21 -0.63 -4.25
N GLU A 25 11.04 -0.16 -5.49
CA GLU A 25 11.53 1.15 -5.91
C GLU A 25 10.47 1.95 -6.66
N LYS A 26 10.53 3.28 -6.49
CA LYS A 26 9.74 4.21 -7.29
C LYS A 26 10.44 4.43 -8.62
N ILE A 27 9.81 3.99 -9.69
CA ILE A 27 10.34 4.12 -11.04
C ILE A 27 9.33 4.78 -11.96
N ASN A 28 9.84 5.55 -12.91
CA ASN A 28 9.05 6.00 -14.05
C ASN A 28 8.88 4.83 -15.01
N ILE A 29 7.70 4.19 -15.00
CA ILE A 29 7.45 3.00 -15.81
C ILE A 29 7.68 3.28 -17.30
N LYS A 30 7.31 4.45 -17.82
CA LYS A 30 7.51 4.74 -19.26
C LYS A 30 8.98 4.79 -19.66
N GLU A 31 9.85 5.19 -18.75
CA GLU A 31 11.30 5.23 -18.98
C GLU A 31 11.89 3.82 -18.84
N PHE A 32 11.45 3.11 -17.80
CA PHE A 32 11.81 1.73 -17.54
C PHE A 32 11.44 0.78 -18.69
N GLU A 33 10.22 0.89 -19.22
CA GLU A 33 9.72 0.09 -20.34
C GLU A 33 10.56 0.27 -21.62
N LYS A 34 11.24 1.41 -21.79
CA LYS A 34 12.12 1.62 -22.96
C LYS A 34 13.38 0.75 -22.89
N ASN A 35 13.84 0.41 -21.70
CA ASN A 35 15.07 -0.35 -21.47
C ASN A 35 14.82 -1.85 -21.36
N ILE A 36 13.56 -2.28 -21.49
CA ILE A 36 13.15 -3.66 -21.33
C ILE A 36 12.66 -4.22 -22.67
N GLU A 37 13.04 -5.45 -22.95
CA GLU A 37 12.41 -6.30 -23.95
C GLU A 37 11.43 -7.23 -23.25
N PHE A 38 10.14 -6.98 -23.42
CA PHE A 38 9.09 -7.76 -22.78
C PHE A 38 9.00 -9.17 -23.36
N ILE A 39 8.88 -10.15 -22.48
CA ILE A 39 8.63 -11.55 -22.85
C ILE A 39 7.12 -11.79 -22.79
N ASN A 40 6.59 -12.54 -23.76
CA ASN A 40 5.16 -12.75 -23.98
C ASN A 40 4.40 -13.20 -22.70
N ASP A 41 3.30 -12.52 -22.36
CA ASP A 41 2.45 -12.78 -21.18
C ASP A 41 1.99 -14.24 -21.02
N ASN A 42 1.85 -14.97 -22.12
CA ASN A 42 1.48 -16.39 -22.09
C ASN A 42 2.51 -17.27 -21.38
N ASN A 43 3.75 -16.80 -21.20
CA ASN A 43 4.84 -17.59 -20.64
C ASN A 43 4.97 -17.46 -19.12
N ILE A 44 4.30 -16.49 -18.48
CA ILE A 44 4.40 -16.26 -17.03
C ILE A 44 3.72 -17.39 -16.25
N SER A 45 2.52 -17.77 -16.68
CA SER A 45 1.79 -18.96 -16.22
C SER A 45 0.62 -19.23 -17.15
N LYS A 46 0.11 -20.46 -17.17
CA LYS A 46 -1.14 -20.82 -17.85
C LYS A 46 -2.23 -19.76 -17.62
N ARG A 47 -2.88 -19.35 -18.72
CA ARG A 47 -4.00 -18.39 -18.65
C ARG A 47 -5.02 -18.89 -17.62
N ASN A 48 -5.25 -18.08 -16.59
CA ASN A 48 -6.21 -18.30 -15.48
C ASN A 48 -5.72 -19.09 -14.27
N SER A 49 -4.42 -19.44 -14.15
CA SER A 49 -3.92 -20.04 -12.91
C SER A 49 -3.78 -19.02 -11.77
N LEU A 50 -3.55 -17.74 -12.10
CA LEU A 50 -3.45 -16.62 -11.15
C LEU A 50 -4.73 -15.79 -11.04
N LYS A 51 -4.96 -15.16 -9.88
CA LYS A 51 -6.02 -14.14 -9.72
C LYS A 51 -5.85 -12.99 -10.73
N PRO A 52 -6.93 -12.47 -11.35
CA PRO A 52 -6.84 -11.50 -12.46
C PRO A 52 -6.04 -10.24 -12.15
N ASN A 53 -6.22 -9.61 -10.99
CA ASN A 53 -5.46 -8.39 -10.67
C ASN A 53 -3.98 -8.70 -10.49
N LEU A 54 -3.64 -9.80 -9.82
CA LEU A 54 -2.25 -10.23 -9.64
C LEU A 54 -1.58 -10.50 -10.99
N ARG A 55 -2.27 -11.25 -11.86
CA ARG A 55 -1.80 -11.55 -13.21
C ARG A 55 -1.48 -10.28 -14.02
N ASN A 56 -2.37 -9.29 -13.99
CA ASN A 56 -2.21 -8.06 -14.77
C ASN A 56 -1.11 -7.13 -14.22
N ASN A 57 -0.58 -7.43 -13.05
CA ASN A 57 0.47 -6.65 -12.38
C ASN A 57 1.81 -7.39 -12.33
N ILE A 58 1.91 -8.54 -13.00
CA ILE A 58 3.14 -9.31 -13.12
C ILE A 58 3.55 -9.33 -14.58
N PHE A 59 4.82 -9.07 -14.84
CA PHE A 59 5.38 -9.19 -16.19
C PHE A 59 6.85 -9.63 -16.12
N MET A 60 7.38 -10.11 -17.24
CA MET A 60 8.77 -10.52 -17.34
C MET A 60 9.41 -9.82 -18.54
N GLY A 61 10.69 -9.49 -18.41
CA GLY A 61 11.43 -8.90 -19.50
C GLY A 61 12.93 -9.00 -19.32
N LYS A 62 13.64 -8.86 -20.43
CA LYS A 62 15.09 -8.80 -20.47
C LYS A 62 15.53 -7.35 -20.50
N HIS A 63 16.47 -6.97 -19.64
CA HIS A 63 17.05 -5.63 -19.71
C HIS A 63 18.01 -5.55 -20.89
N ARG A 64 17.89 -4.50 -21.71
CA ARG A 64 18.64 -4.38 -22.96
C ARG A 64 20.15 -4.21 -22.73
N ASP A 65 20.52 -3.41 -21.74
CA ASP A 65 21.94 -3.08 -21.49
C ASP A 65 22.69 -4.17 -20.72
N THR A 66 22.10 -4.69 -19.63
CA THR A 66 22.76 -5.72 -18.81
C THR A 66 22.53 -7.13 -19.35
N GLY A 67 21.48 -7.33 -20.16
CA GLY A 67 21.08 -8.64 -20.64
C GLY A 67 20.40 -9.53 -19.59
N GLU A 68 20.22 -9.02 -18.36
CA GLU A 68 19.62 -9.75 -17.24
C GLU A 68 18.13 -9.97 -17.44
N PHE A 69 17.63 -11.06 -16.87
CA PHE A 69 16.22 -11.42 -16.90
C PHE A 69 15.56 -10.99 -15.61
N TYR A 70 14.51 -10.21 -15.76
CA TYR A 70 13.79 -9.65 -14.65
C TYR A 70 12.36 -10.13 -14.62
N TYR A 71 11.93 -10.49 -13.42
CA TYR A 71 10.53 -10.71 -13.09
C TYR A 71 10.01 -9.54 -12.29
N TYR A 72 8.93 -8.93 -12.74
CA TYR A 72 8.44 -7.66 -12.24
C TYR A 72 7.09 -7.80 -11.57
N PHE A 73 6.93 -7.09 -10.46
CA PHE A 73 5.66 -6.91 -9.76
C PHE A 73 5.34 -5.43 -9.68
N LYS A 74 4.26 -5.01 -10.33
CA LYS A 74 3.77 -3.64 -10.34
C LYS A 74 2.65 -3.47 -9.35
N SER A 75 2.93 -2.84 -8.22
CA SER A 75 1.87 -2.53 -7.25
C SER A 75 1.08 -1.28 -7.65
N SER A 76 1.73 -0.28 -8.23
CA SER A 76 1.11 0.96 -8.68
C SER A 76 1.74 1.49 -9.98
N GLU A 77 1.24 2.60 -10.51
CA GLU A 77 1.76 3.19 -11.75
C GLU A 77 3.24 3.57 -11.70
N ASN A 78 3.80 3.79 -10.52
CA ASN A 78 5.20 4.20 -10.35
C ASN A 78 5.92 3.39 -9.26
N PHE A 79 5.41 2.22 -8.87
CA PHE A 79 6.04 1.40 -7.83
C PHE A 79 6.15 -0.05 -8.30
N VAL A 80 7.39 -0.49 -8.47
CA VAL A 80 7.72 -1.81 -9.02
C VAL A 80 8.76 -2.46 -8.12
N THR A 81 8.58 -3.76 -7.92
CA THR A 81 9.60 -4.64 -7.32
C THR A 81 10.05 -5.60 -8.40
N ARG A 82 11.34 -5.91 -8.45
CA ARG A 82 11.91 -6.76 -9.49
C ARG A 82 12.87 -7.80 -8.93
N PHE A 83 12.91 -8.94 -9.59
CA PHE A 83 13.74 -10.08 -9.25
C PHE A 83 14.64 -10.38 -10.42
N ILE A 84 15.94 -10.53 -10.18
CA ILE A 84 16.87 -11.06 -11.18
C ILE A 84 16.72 -12.58 -11.17
N LEU A 85 16.36 -13.13 -12.33
CA LEU A 85 16.17 -14.56 -12.52
C LEU A 85 17.42 -15.19 -13.11
N SER A 86 17.70 -16.43 -12.70
CA SER A 86 18.80 -17.20 -13.27
C SER A 86 18.57 -17.59 -14.72
N GLU A 87 19.66 -17.87 -15.43
CA GLU A 87 19.59 -18.33 -16.83
C GLU A 87 18.75 -19.61 -16.97
N GLU A 88 18.78 -20.49 -15.96
CA GLU A 88 17.96 -21.71 -15.95
C GLU A 88 16.46 -21.39 -15.84
N ALA A 89 16.09 -20.45 -14.97
CA ALA A 89 14.72 -19.96 -14.87
C ALA A 89 14.25 -19.35 -16.20
N PHE A 90 15.11 -18.56 -16.84
CA PHE A 90 14.82 -18.00 -18.15
C PHE A 90 14.57 -19.07 -19.21
N LYS A 91 15.37 -20.13 -19.26
CA LYS A 91 15.16 -21.26 -20.19
C LYS A 91 13.79 -21.92 -19.98
N ILE A 92 13.34 -22.04 -18.73
CA ILE A 92 12.00 -22.57 -18.40
C ILE A 92 10.90 -21.65 -18.94
N PHE A 93 11.04 -20.32 -18.77
CA PHE A 93 10.05 -19.35 -19.24
C PHE A 93 10.08 -19.11 -20.76
N ASN A 94 11.23 -19.21 -21.41
CA ASN A 94 11.38 -18.92 -22.84
C ASN A 94 11.19 -20.16 -23.76
N GLY A 95 11.04 -21.36 -23.18
CA GLY A 95 10.77 -22.56 -23.96
C GLY A 95 9.39 -22.54 -24.63
N ASN A 96 9.29 -22.92 -25.90
CA ASN A 96 8.00 -23.06 -26.60
C ASN A 96 7.28 -24.40 -26.29
N ASN A 97 7.72 -25.14 -25.28
CA ASN A 97 7.16 -26.43 -24.93
C ASN A 97 5.91 -26.27 -24.06
N GLU A 98 4.74 -26.32 -24.68
CA GLU A 98 3.44 -26.45 -24.00
C GLU A 98 3.26 -27.89 -23.47
N ASN A 99 4.11 -28.31 -22.53
CA ASN A 99 3.95 -29.57 -21.80
C ASN A 99 3.63 -29.26 -20.33
N ASP A 100 2.68 -29.98 -19.74
CA ASP A 100 2.24 -29.90 -18.35
C ASP A 100 3.39 -29.86 -17.33
N ILE A 101 4.52 -30.52 -17.61
CA ILE A 101 5.71 -30.50 -16.74
C ILE A 101 6.34 -29.10 -16.69
N VAL A 102 6.51 -28.46 -17.85
CA VAL A 102 7.12 -27.12 -17.95
C VAL A 102 6.18 -26.07 -17.34
N GLU A 103 4.88 -26.20 -17.61
CA GLU A 103 3.85 -25.33 -17.04
C GLU A 103 3.79 -25.43 -15.51
N SER A 104 3.85 -26.65 -14.97
CA SER A 104 3.91 -26.86 -13.52
C SER A 104 5.15 -26.20 -12.90
N LYS A 105 6.32 -26.30 -13.55
CA LYS A 105 7.54 -25.61 -13.10
C LYS A 105 7.39 -24.09 -13.15
N ARG A 106 6.86 -23.52 -14.24
CA ARG A 106 6.59 -22.07 -14.36
C ARG A 106 5.68 -21.57 -13.24
N LEU A 107 4.61 -22.32 -12.96
CA LEU A 107 3.69 -21.97 -11.89
C LEU A 107 4.35 -22.05 -10.51
N LYS A 108 5.19 -23.07 -10.25
CA LYS A 108 5.93 -23.17 -8.98
C LYS A 108 6.93 -22.01 -8.83
N ILE A 109 7.72 -21.68 -9.86
CA ILE A 109 8.64 -20.53 -9.84
C ILE A 109 7.88 -19.22 -9.59
N THR A 110 6.82 -18.99 -10.35
CA THR A 110 5.94 -17.82 -10.19
C THR A 110 5.34 -17.73 -8.79
N SER A 111 4.89 -18.86 -8.25
CA SER A 111 4.33 -18.97 -6.90
C SER A 111 5.35 -18.61 -5.83
N THR A 112 6.58 -19.12 -5.95
CA THR A 112 7.70 -18.77 -5.07
C THR A 112 8.01 -17.28 -5.13
N LEU A 113 8.09 -16.71 -6.34
CA LEU A 113 8.31 -15.27 -6.56
C LEU A 113 7.21 -14.41 -5.93
N ILE A 114 5.93 -14.79 -6.06
CA ILE A 114 4.79 -14.07 -5.46
C ILE A 114 4.94 -14.01 -3.94
N LEU A 115 5.28 -15.12 -3.29
CA LEU A 115 5.37 -15.16 -1.83
C LEU A 115 6.59 -14.43 -1.29
N ILE A 116 7.71 -14.52 -1.99
CA ILE A 116 8.89 -13.70 -1.65
C ILE A 116 8.55 -12.23 -1.85
N TYR A 117 7.89 -11.86 -2.95
CA TYR A 117 7.40 -10.49 -3.16
C TYR A 117 6.48 -10.02 -2.03
N TYR A 118 5.54 -10.84 -1.55
CA TYR A 118 4.72 -10.48 -0.40
C TYR A 118 5.58 -10.20 0.83
N LYS A 119 6.50 -11.10 1.16
CA LYS A 119 7.41 -10.95 2.31
C LYS A 119 8.16 -9.60 2.24
N GLU A 120 8.77 -9.30 1.11
CA GLU A 120 9.58 -8.10 0.92
C GLU A 120 8.73 -6.81 0.96
N MET A 121 7.53 -6.85 0.37
CA MET A 121 6.61 -5.71 0.39
C MET A 121 6.03 -5.46 1.78
N ILE A 122 5.68 -6.51 2.52
CA ILE A 122 5.17 -6.37 3.88
C ILE A 122 6.28 -5.78 4.76
N GLY A 123 7.51 -6.29 4.66
CA GLY A 123 8.66 -5.72 5.36
C GLY A 123 8.88 -4.24 5.03
N TYR A 124 8.87 -3.89 3.74
CA TYR A 124 8.95 -2.49 3.29
C TYR A 124 7.86 -1.61 3.90
N TYR A 125 6.61 -2.08 3.95
CA TYR A 125 5.52 -1.30 4.52
C TYR A 125 5.54 -1.23 6.05
N GLN A 126 6.00 -2.27 6.73
CA GLN A 126 6.22 -2.26 8.17
C GLN A 126 7.31 -1.23 8.53
N GLU A 127 8.43 -1.20 7.78
CA GLU A 127 9.46 -0.17 7.93
C GLU A 127 8.90 1.25 7.72
N LYS A 128 8.13 1.46 6.64
CA LYS A 128 7.50 2.75 6.35
C LYS A 128 6.49 3.17 7.41
N ALA A 129 5.71 2.24 7.95
CA ALA A 129 4.76 2.53 9.01
C ALA A 129 5.48 2.88 10.33
N ALA A 130 6.60 2.21 10.64
CA ALA A 130 7.41 2.54 11.81
C ALA A 130 8.06 3.94 11.72
N GLU A 131 8.45 4.37 10.51
CA GLU A 131 9.00 5.72 10.27
C GLU A 131 7.98 6.84 10.57
N LEU A 132 6.67 6.56 10.55
CA LEU A 132 5.62 7.56 10.77
C LEU A 132 5.53 8.08 12.22
N LYS A 133 6.20 7.42 13.18
CA LYS A 133 6.19 7.77 14.61
C LYS A 133 4.80 8.08 15.13
N ILE A 134 3.95 7.06 15.05
CA ILE A 134 2.51 7.17 15.22
C ILE A 134 2.11 7.62 16.64
N GLU A 135 3.00 7.54 17.62
CA GLU A 135 2.76 8.02 18.98
C GLU A 135 2.81 9.56 19.07
N GLU A 136 3.72 10.19 18.33
CA GLU A 136 3.83 11.67 18.26
C GLU A 136 2.56 12.29 17.65
N MET A 137 1.79 11.49 16.90
CA MET A 137 0.56 11.89 16.26
C MET A 137 -0.57 12.26 17.23
N TYR A 138 -0.50 11.95 18.52
CA TYR A 138 -1.52 12.35 19.50
C TYR A 138 -1.40 13.83 19.92
N GLU A 139 -0.19 14.38 19.93
CA GLU A 139 0.11 15.66 20.57
C GLU A 139 -0.36 16.86 19.73
N GLY A 140 -0.26 16.74 18.41
CA GLY A 140 -0.74 17.73 17.45
C GLY A 140 -0.23 17.40 16.06
N PHE A 141 -1.03 17.66 15.02
CA PHE A 141 -0.73 17.17 13.69
C PHE A 141 -0.56 18.28 12.66
N GLU A 142 0.64 18.36 12.09
CA GLU A 142 0.94 19.22 10.94
C GLU A 142 0.37 18.62 9.66
N GLU A 143 -0.18 19.46 8.79
CA GLU A 143 -0.85 19.03 7.55
C GLU A 143 0.07 18.23 6.61
N GLU A 144 1.38 18.54 6.59
CA GLU A 144 2.36 17.83 5.79
C GLU A 144 2.55 16.39 6.24
N ARG A 145 2.65 16.15 7.55
CA ARG A 145 2.73 14.78 8.10
C ARG A 145 1.46 13.98 7.79
N LEU A 146 0.27 14.60 7.79
CA LEU A 146 -0.98 13.90 7.42
C LEU A 146 -0.93 13.40 5.98
N LYS A 147 -0.36 14.21 5.06
CA LYS A 147 -0.20 13.83 3.66
C LYS A 147 0.76 12.65 3.50
N GLU A 148 1.81 12.58 4.32
CA GLU A 148 2.75 11.44 4.33
C GLU A 148 2.08 10.16 4.81
N VAL A 149 1.32 10.24 5.91
CA VAL A 149 0.52 9.12 6.44
C VAL A 149 -0.49 8.64 5.40
N GLU A 150 -1.28 9.55 4.82
CA GLU A 150 -2.29 9.22 3.80
C GLU A 150 -1.65 8.52 2.60
N LYS A 151 -0.48 9.01 2.15
CA LYS A 151 0.27 8.42 1.05
C LYS A 151 0.71 6.99 1.35
N ILE A 152 1.27 6.74 2.52
CA ILE A 152 1.70 5.39 2.93
C ILE A 152 0.50 4.44 3.05
N ILE A 153 -0.59 4.85 3.71
CA ILE A 153 -1.81 4.06 3.79
C ILE A 153 -2.33 3.72 2.39
N LYS A 154 -2.38 4.70 1.48
CA LYS A 154 -2.84 4.51 0.11
C LYS A 154 -1.99 3.50 -0.64
N GLU A 155 -0.66 3.57 -0.52
CA GLU A 155 0.26 2.59 -1.14
C GLU A 155 0.02 1.17 -0.60
N ILE A 156 -0.14 1.03 0.72
CA ILE A 156 -0.45 -0.26 1.36
C ILE A 156 -1.82 -0.80 0.92
N MET A 157 -2.86 0.04 0.88
CA MET A 157 -4.19 -0.35 0.41
C MET A 157 -4.17 -0.80 -1.05
N ILE A 158 -3.39 -0.13 -1.90
CA ILE A 158 -3.22 -0.53 -3.30
C ILE A 158 -2.58 -1.91 -3.39
N PHE A 159 -1.55 -2.18 -2.57
CA PHE A 159 -0.95 -3.51 -2.49
C PHE A 159 -1.98 -4.58 -2.09
N PHE A 160 -2.77 -4.34 -1.05
CA PHE A 160 -3.84 -5.24 -0.62
C PHE A 160 -4.91 -5.49 -1.69
N ALA A 161 -5.29 -4.45 -2.43
CA ALA A 161 -6.37 -4.55 -3.42
C ALA A 161 -5.93 -5.18 -4.75
N LYS A 162 -4.68 -4.95 -5.17
CA LYS A 162 -4.21 -5.31 -6.51
C LYS A 162 -3.32 -6.53 -6.56
N VAL A 163 -2.53 -6.77 -5.51
CA VAL A 163 -1.42 -7.73 -5.59
C VAL A 163 -1.52 -8.79 -4.51
N TYR A 164 -1.89 -8.45 -3.28
CA TYR A 164 -2.00 -9.44 -2.22
C TYR A 164 -3.27 -10.29 -2.33
N TYR A 165 -3.07 -11.60 -2.32
CA TYR A 165 -4.11 -12.60 -2.21
C TYR A 165 -3.63 -13.70 -1.27
N ARG A 166 -4.45 -14.04 -0.26
CA ARG A 166 -4.20 -15.19 0.62
C ARG A 166 -4.04 -16.51 -0.16
N HIS A 167 -4.78 -16.64 -1.26
CA HIS A 167 -4.67 -17.74 -2.22
C HIS A 167 -4.45 -17.15 -3.63
N PRO A 168 -3.18 -16.92 -4.03
CA PRO A 168 -2.86 -16.21 -5.28
C PRO A 168 -3.14 -17.03 -6.54
N ILE A 169 -3.24 -18.36 -6.40
CA ILE A 169 -3.57 -19.28 -7.49
C ILE A 169 -5.00 -19.83 -7.34
N TYR A 170 -5.60 -20.23 -8.46
CA TYR A 170 -6.91 -20.90 -8.50
C TYR A 170 -6.82 -22.44 -8.43
N GLU A 171 -5.63 -23.03 -8.61
CA GLU A 171 -5.48 -24.48 -8.74
C GLU A 171 -5.39 -25.21 -7.38
N GLU A 172 -6.28 -26.17 -7.10
CA GLU A 172 -6.28 -26.98 -5.87
C GLU A 172 -5.23 -28.12 -5.84
N ARG A 173 -4.20 -28.05 -6.69
CA ARG A 173 -3.20 -29.12 -6.87
C ARG A 173 -1.99 -28.96 -5.94
N GLU A 174 -0.93 -29.76 -6.15
CA GLU A 174 0.32 -29.73 -5.37
C GLU A 174 0.89 -28.32 -5.16
N THR A 175 0.81 -27.44 -6.17
CA THR A 175 1.32 -26.07 -6.06
C THR A 175 0.59 -25.25 -4.98
N SER A 176 -0.69 -25.53 -4.69
CA SER A 176 -1.40 -24.90 -3.57
C SER A 176 -0.84 -25.34 -2.22
N LYS A 177 -0.56 -26.64 -2.05
CA LYS A 177 0.05 -27.16 -0.81
C LYS A 177 1.46 -26.61 -0.60
N TYR A 178 2.21 -26.46 -1.69
CA TYR A 178 3.53 -25.84 -1.66
C TYR A 178 3.45 -24.34 -1.28
N LEU A 179 2.48 -23.61 -1.83
CA LEU A 179 2.22 -22.21 -1.45
C LEU A 179 1.80 -22.08 0.01
N GLU A 180 0.94 -22.96 0.53
CA GLU A 180 0.55 -22.98 1.93
C GLU A 180 1.76 -23.18 2.84
N TYR A 181 2.63 -24.15 2.52
CA TYR A 181 3.89 -24.35 3.22
C TYR A 181 4.76 -23.09 3.25
N LEU A 182 4.93 -22.41 2.11
CA LEU A 182 5.75 -21.21 2.05
C LEU A 182 5.10 -20.02 2.78
N MET A 183 3.78 -19.88 2.71
CA MET A 183 3.03 -18.86 3.46
C MET A 183 3.24 -19.01 4.97
N GLU A 184 3.20 -20.24 5.47
CA GLU A 184 3.49 -20.57 6.87
C GLU A 184 4.97 -20.31 7.20
N LYS A 185 5.90 -20.82 6.38
CA LYS A 185 7.34 -20.69 6.62
C LYS A 185 7.82 -19.25 6.64
N TYR A 186 7.29 -18.40 5.75
CA TYR A 186 7.63 -16.98 5.70
C TYR A 186 6.77 -16.13 6.63
N ASN A 187 5.87 -16.75 7.40
CA ASN A 187 4.98 -16.10 8.35
C ASN A 187 4.14 -14.96 7.74
N ILE A 188 3.76 -15.09 6.47
CA ILE A 188 3.11 -14.01 5.70
C ILE A 188 1.79 -13.60 6.35
N THR A 189 1.01 -14.58 6.80
CA THR A 189 -0.31 -14.33 7.40
C THR A 189 -0.19 -13.47 8.66
N ASP A 190 0.76 -13.78 9.53
CA ASP A 190 0.94 -13.03 10.78
C ASP A 190 1.50 -11.63 10.51
N GLN A 191 2.47 -11.50 9.60
CA GLN A 191 3.01 -10.19 9.21
C GLN A 191 1.93 -9.28 8.59
N ILE A 192 1.02 -9.85 7.80
CA ILE A 192 -0.14 -9.13 7.26
C ILE A 192 -1.07 -8.68 8.39
N ASN A 193 -1.38 -9.57 9.33
CA ASN A 193 -2.22 -9.24 10.49
C ASN A 193 -1.61 -8.12 11.35
N GLU A 194 -0.28 -8.11 11.52
CA GLU A 194 0.43 -7.04 12.22
C GLU A 194 0.37 -5.71 11.46
N LEU A 195 0.53 -5.74 10.14
CA LEU A 195 0.40 -4.56 9.29
C LEU A 195 -1.04 -4.00 9.35
N GLU A 196 -2.06 -4.86 9.31
CA GLU A 196 -3.46 -4.46 9.46
C GLU A 196 -3.74 -3.80 10.82
N LYS A 197 -3.21 -4.36 11.91
CA LYS A 197 -3.32 -3.73 13.25
C LYS A 197 -2.69 -2.34 13.27
N THR A 198 -1.52 -2.21 12.66
CA THR A 198 -0.81 -0.92 12.56
C THR A 198 -1.63 0.10 11.77
N LEU A 199 -2.19 -0.29 10.63
CA LEU A 199 -3.08 0.56 9.83
C LEU A 199 -4.34 0.99 10.58
N ASN A 200 -4.97 0.07 11.32
CA ASN A 200 -6.14 0.37 12.13
C ASN A 200 -5.80 1.39 13.22
N PHE A 201 -4.66 1.25 13.87
CA PHE A 201 -4.18 2.21 14.87
C PHE A 201 -3.95 3.61 14.25
N ILE A 202 -3.29 3.68 13.09
CA ILE A 202 -3.11 4.94 12.34
C ILE A 202 -4.46 5.59 12.02
N ARG A 203 -5.43 4.77 11.57
CA ARG A 203 -6.79 5.25 11.25
C ARG A 203 -7.50 5.82 12.47
N GLU A 204 -7.42 5.14 13.62
CA GLU A 204 -8.03 5.61 14.87
C GLU A 204 -7.47 6.96 15.29
N ILE A 205 -6.16 7.16 15.19
CA ILE A 205 -5.51 8.44 15.49
C ILE A 205 -5.92 9.51 14.49
N GLY A 206 -5.99 9.18 13.20
CA GLY A 206 -6.49 10.10 12.17
C GLY A 206 -7.90 10.59 12.48
N ILE A 207 -8.80 9.68 12.86
CA ILE A 207 -10.18 10.03 13.27
C ILE A 207 -10.18 10.90 14.53
N TYR A 208 -9.36 10.58 15.52
CA TYR A 208 -9.24 11.36 16.75
C TYR A 208 -8.80 12.81 16.46
N GLN A 209 -7.78 12.98 15.61
CA GLN A 209 -7.28 14.32 15.26
C GLN A 209 -8.28 15.13 14.44
N LEU A 210 -9.02 14.49 13.53
CA LEU A 210 -10.10 15.15 12.79
C LEU A 210 -11.20 15.66 13.73
N LYS A 211 -11.67 14.82 14.66
CA LYS A 211 -12.67 15.22 15.66
C LYS A 211 -12.17 16.37 16.53
N ARG A 212 -10.93 16.30 17.01
CA ARG A 212 -10.30 17.36 17.82
C ARG A 212 -10.17 18.67 17.04
N LYS A 213 -9.92 18.61 15.72
CA LYS A 213 -9.90 19.78 14.84
C LYS A 213 -11.30 20.38 14.68
N GLU A 214 -12.31 19.55 14.42
CA GLU A 214 -13.71 19.99 14.32
C GLU A 214 -14.21 20.62 15.62
N GLU A 215 -13.87 20.05 16.78
CA GLU A 215 -14.19 20.61 18.10
C GLU A 215 -13.50 21.97 18.31
N LYS A 216 -12.21 22.07 17.99
CA LYS A 216 -11.48 23.36 18.06
C LYS A 216 -12.03 24.41 17.10
N GLU A 217 -12.49 24.02 15.92
CA GLU A 217 -13.14 24.92 14.95
C GLU A 217 -14.50 25.40 15.48
N LYS A 218 -15.33 24.50 16.01
CA LYS A 218 -16.60 24.86 16.66
C LYS A 218 -16.38 25.77 17.87
N GLU A 219 -15.43 25.47 18.75
CA GLU A 219 -15.07 26.33 19.88
C GLU A 219 -14.54 27.70 19.43
N ARG A 220 -13.78 27.76 18.33
CA ARG A 220 -13.32 29.03 17.75
C ARG A 220 -14.49 29.84 17.19
N GLU A 221 -15.41 29.19 16.48
CA GLU A 221 -16.62 29.83 15.96
C GLU A 221 -17.53 30.34 17.09
N GLU A 222 -17.71 29.55 18.15
CA GLU A 222 -18.47 29.93 19.36
C GLU A 222 -17.80 31.09 20.09
N LYS A 223 -16.49 31.03 20.35
CA LYS A 223 -15.74 32.16 20.95
C LYS A 223 -15.78 33.41 20.07
N THR A 224 -15.80 33.26 18.75
CA THR A 224 -15.92 34.37 17.81
C THR A 224 -17.33 34.96 17.84
N ARG A 225 -18.37 34.13 17.88
CA ARG A 225 -19.77 34.55 18.08
C ARG A 225 -19.97 35.24 19.43
N GLU A 226 -19.41 34.72 20.51
CA GLU A 226 -19.46 35.35 21.84
C GLU A 226 -18.82 36.74 21.81
N LYS A 227 -17.64 36.88 21.19
CA LYS A 227 -17.00 38.19 20.99
C LYS A 227 -17.87 39.14 20.16
N TRP A 228 -18.48 38.66 19.07
CA TRP A 228 -19.42 39.46 18.28
C TRP A 228 -20.68 39.85 19.06
N ASN A 229 -21.24 38.95 19.87
CA ASN A 229 -22.40 39.22 20.71
C ASN A 229 -22.10 40.29 21.77
N ILE A 230 -20.92 40.25 22.39
CA ILE A 230 -20.47 41.29 23.32
C ILE A 230 -20.34 42.63 22.60
N ILE A 231 -19.73 42.65 21.41
CA ILE A 231 -19.58 43.87 20.59
C ILE A 231 -20.97 44.44 20.24
N PHE A 232 -21.92 43.61 19.81
CA PHE A 232 -23.28 44.06 19.48
C PHE A 232 -24.07 44.56 20.71
N ALA A 233 -23.92 43.94 21.88
CA ALA A 233 -24.58 44.38 23.11
C ALA A 233 -24.08 45.77 23.59
N VAL A 234 -22.78 46.03 23.47
CA VAL A 234 -22.19 47.34 23.80
C VAL A 234 -22.70 48.42 22.84
N ILE A 235 -22.73 48.14 21.53
CA ILE A 235 -23.28 49.06 20.52
C ILE A 235 -24.74 49.39 20.84
N GLY A 236 -25.57 48.39 21.12
CA GLY A 236 -26.98 48.59 21.46
C GLY A 236 -27.20 49.44 22.71
N THR A 237 -26.36 49.28 23.73
CA THR A 237 -26.43 50.07 24.98
C THR A 237 -26.08 51.55 24.74
N VAL A 238 -25.06 51.82 23.94
CA VAL A 238 -24.65 53.19 23.59
C VAL A 238 -25.73 53.90 22.76
N ILE A 239 -26.36 53.20 21.81
CA ILE A 239 -27.47 53.73 21.02
C ILE A 239 -28.65 54.07 21.93
N ALA A 240 -29.07 53.16 22.81
CA ALA A 240 -30.18 53.39 23.74
C ALA A 240 -29.92 54.59 24.68
N LEU A 241 -28.70 54.73 25.19
CA LEU A 241 -28.31 55.89 26.00
C LEU A 241 -28.34 57.20 25.20
N GLY A 242 -27.93 57.18 23.93
CA GLY A 242 -27.99 58.32 23.03
C GLY A 242 -29.44 58.74 22.70
N GLU A 243 -30.33 57.78 22.47
CA GLU A 243 -31.76 58.02 22.26
C GLU A 243 -32.44 58.59 23.50
N ILE A 244 -32.12 58.06 24.69
CA ILE A 244 -32.59 58.62 25.95
C ILE A 244 -32.08 60.05 26.15
N PHE A 245 -30.80 60.30 25.87
CA PHE A 245 -30.22 61.64 25.99
C PHE A 245 -30.87 62.63 25.03
N LEU A 246 -31.07 62.25 23.77
CA LEU A 246 -31.77 63.05 22.75
C LEU A 246 -33.21 63.37 23.18
N ALA A 247 -33.97 62.35 23.60
CA ALA A 247 -35.34 62.51 24.08
C ALA A 247 -35.43 63.43 25.30
N VAL A 248 -34.48 63.32 26.23
CA VAL A 248 -34.39 64.21 27.41
C VAL A 248 -34.03 65.63 26.99
N THR A 249 -33.08 65.84 26.07
CA THR A 249 -32.75 67.19 25.60
C THR A 249 -33.89 67.86 24.83
N GLU A 250 -34.68 67.11 24.05
CA GLU A 250 -35.89 67.64 23.39
C GLU A 250 -37.00 68.01 24.38
N LEU A 251 -37.10 67.30 25.51
CA LEU A 251 -38.00 67.62 26.61
C LEU A 251 -37.58 68.89 27.39
N PHE A 252 -36.28 69.18 27.48
CA PHE A 252 -35.75 70.36 28.18
C PHE A 252 -35.65 71.63 27.30
N LEU A 253 -35.74 71.51 25.98
CA LEU A 253 -35.71 72.62 25.01
C LEU A 253 -37.10 73.08 24.53
N LYS A 254 -38.18 72.51 25.08
CA LYS A 254 -39.57 72.98 24.94
C LYS A 254 -40.01 73.71 26.20
#